data_AF-A0A0L0JUP9-F1
#
_entry.id   AF-A0A0L0JUP9-F1
#
_cell.length_a   1.000
_cell.length_b   1.000
_cell.length_c   1.000
_cell.angle_alpha   90.00
_cell.angle_beta   90.00
_cell.angle_gamma   90.00
#
_symmetry.space_group_name_H-M   'P 1'
#
loop_
_entity.id
_entity.type
_entity.pdbx_description
1 polymer ?
#
loop_
_entity_poly.entity_id
_entity_poly.type
_entity_poly.pdbx_seq_one_letter_code
_entity_poly.pdbx_strand_id
1 'polypeptide(L)'
;MPSYGICPVTELAGPGFWAGRFWGAAFAGVRRLRDGGAYLGVMPHGEPASVRGVRTSAVQVVADGAQLAGLVKLMEEGVLTTRVAGTYALEEAGAAHARFAEGGVGGTLVLVP
;
A
#
# COMPACT_ATOMS: atom_id res chain seq x y z
N MET A 1 -25.71 -0.66 13.48
CA MET A 1 -24.52 -1.30 12.87
C MET A 1 -23.50 -0.20 12.67
N PRO A 2 -22.38 -0.15 13.41
CA PRO A 2 -21.63 1.08 13.56
C PRO A 2 -20.84 1.38 12.29
N SER A 3 -21.09 2.59 11.81
CA SER A 3 -20.36 3.32 10.78
C SER A 3 -18.89 3.49 11.17
N TYR A 4 -17.98 2.83 10.44
CA TYR A 4 -16.59 3.29 10.37
C TYR A 4 -16.54 4.43 9.34
N GLY A 5 -16.75 5.66 9.82
CA GLY A 5 -16.43 6.87 9.07
C GLY A 5 -14.92 7.01 8.99
N ILE A 6 -14.33 6.48 7.91
CA ILE A 6 -13.02 6.93 7.46
C ILE A 6 -13.27 8.23 6.69
N CYS A 7 -12.76 9.35 7.21
CA CYS A 7 -12.78 10.63 6.52
C CYS A 7 -12.16 10.49 5.11
N PRO A 8 -12.73 11.18 4.11
CA PRO A 8 -12.29 11.07 2.72
C PRO A 8 -10.95 11.80 2.54
N VAL A 9 -9.89 11.06 2.20
CA VAL A 9 -8.64 11.62 1.62
C VAL A 9 -8.77 11.81 0.09
N THR A 10 -9.98 11.68 -0.44
CA THR A 10 -10.28 11.75 -1.88
C THR A 10 -10.02 13.13 -2.52
N GLU A 11 -9.61 14.15 -1.75
CA GLU A 11 -9.47 15.53 -2.24
C GLU A 11 -8.07 16.16 -2.04
N LEU A 12 -7.00 15.36 -1.95
CA LEU A 12 -5.62 15.89 -1.99
C LEU A 12 -4.70 15.30 -3.05
N ALA A 13 -5.22 14.47 -3.95
CA ALA A 13 -4.50 14.12 -5.17
C ALA A 13 -5.51 13.75 -6.25
N GLY A 14 -5.52 14.51 -7.35
CA GLY A 14 -6.43 14.25 -8.46
C GLY A 14 -6.34 12.80 -8.97
N PRO A 15 -7.40 12.29 -9.61
CA PRO A 15 -7.56 10.89 -10.00
C PRO A 15 -6.49 10.31 -10.95
N GLY A 16 -5.51 11.11 -11.38
CA GLY A 16 -4.39 10.70 -12.24
C GLY A 16 -3.06 10.42 -11.52
N PHE A 17 -2.87 10.88 -10.27
CA PHE A 17 -1.52 10.87 -9.66
C PHE A 17 -1.05 9.45 -9.27
N TRP A 18 -1.95 8.60 -8.78
CA TRP A 18 -1.62 7.22 -8.37
C TRP A 18 -1.92 6.14 -9.42
N ALA A 19 -2.69 6.48 -10.47
CA ALA A 19 -3.30 5.50 -11.38
C ALA A 19 -2.34 4.90 -12.43
N GLY A 20 -1.22 5.57 -12.73
CA GLY A 20 -0.46 5.29 -13.97
C GLY A 20 0.46 4.06 -13.95
N ARG A 21 1.00 3.65 -12.79
CA ARG A 21 2.12 2.67 -12.79
C ARG A 21 2.07 1.57 -11.74
N PHE A 22 1.28 1.73 -10.67
CA PHE A 22 1.17 0.74 -9.61
C PHE A 22 -0.03 -0.22 -9.79
N TRP A 23 -1.05 0.14 -10.57
CA TRP A 23 -2.37 -0.52 -10.58
C TRP A 23 -2.69 -1.41 -11.79
N GLY A 24 -1.92 -1.36 -12.88
CA GLY A 24 -2.26 -2.09 -14.13
C GLY A 24 -2.05 -3.61 -14.12
N ALA A 25 -1.26 -4.15 -13.19
CA ALA A 25 -0.78 -5.54 -13.28
C ALA A 25 -1.54 -6.54 -12.38
N ALA A 26 -2.42 -6.08 -11.48
CA ALA A 26 -3.01 -6.94 -10.45
C ALA A 26 -3.99 -8.00 -11.01
N PHE A 27 -4.66 -7.72 -12.13
CA PHE A 27 -5.79 -8.51 -12.60
C PHE A 27 -5.42 -9.78 -13.39
N ALA A 28 -4.18 -9.89 -13.90
CA ALA A 28 -3.76 -11.04 -14.71
C ALA A 28 -3.22 -12.23 -13.89
N GLY A 29 -2.93 -12.02 -12.60
CA GLY A 29 -2.22 -13.00 -11.76
C GLY A 29 -3.02 -14.25 -11.40
N VAL A 30 -4.35 -14.13 -11.24
CA VAL A 30 -5.18 -15.25 -10.76
C VAL A 30 -5.16 -16.45 -11.70
N ARG A 31 -5.06 -16.22 -13.01
CA ARG A 31 -4.95 -17.32 -13.99
C ARG A 31 -3.66 -18.11 -13.84
N ARG A 32 -2.62 -17.56 -13.21
CA ARG A 32 -1.33 -18.20 -12.98
C ARG A 32 -1.25 -18.94 -11.64
N LEU A 33 -2.27 -18.81 -10.79
CA LEU A 33 -2.38 -19.56 -9.55
C LEU A 33 -2.76 -21.01 -9.84
N ARG A 34 -2.27 -21.92 -8.99
CA ARG A 34 -2.72 -23.32 -8.98
C ARG A 34 -4.20 -23.38 -8.60
N ASP A 35 -4.87 -24.43 -9.07
CA ASP A 35 -6.28 -24.68 -8.75
C ASP A 35 -6.47 -24.79 -7.24
N GLY A 36 -7.55 -24.20 -6.73
CA GLY A 36 -7.79 -24.09 -5.28
C GLY A 36 -6.87 -23.11 -4.53
N GLY A 37 -6.06 -22.32 -5.25
CA GLY A 37 -5.17 -21.32 -4.66
C GLY A 37 -5.89 -20.16 -3.96
N ALA A 38 -5.12 -19.19 -3.46
CA ALA A 38 -5.64 -17.97 -2.85
C ALA A 38 -5.01 -16.73 -3.49
N TYR A 39 -5.83 -15.72 -3.74
CA TYR A 39 -5.45 -14.39 -4.17
C TYR A 39 -5.86 -13.38 -3.08
N LEU A 40 -4.88 -12.59 -2.64
CA LEU A 40 -5.08 -11.50 -1.69
C LEU A 40 -4.64 -10.20 -2.34
N GLY A 41 -5.61 -9.33 -2.65
CA GLY A 41 -5.38 -8.00 -3.18
C GLY A 41 -5.17 -6.97 -2.07
N VAL A 42 -4.42 -5.92 -2.35
CA VAL A 42 -4.33 -4.72 -1.50
C VAL A 42 -5.20 -3.57 -2.06
N MET A 43 -5.96 -3.84 -3.12
CA MET A 43 -6.96 -2.95 -3.68
C MET A 43 -8.35 -3.43 -3.26
N PRO A 44 -9.01 -2.75 -2.32
CA PRO A 44 -10.38 -3.07 -1.96
C PRO A 44 -11.28 -2.91 -3.16
N HIS A 45 -12.24 -3.82 -3.34
CA HIS A 45 -13.24 -3.77 -4.42
C HIS A 45 -12.67 -3.89 -5.84
N GLY A 46 -11.37 -4.12 -5.96
CA GLY A 46 -10.66 -4.41 -7.20
C GLY A 46 -10.31 -5.89 -7.32
N GLU A 47 -11.01 -6.78 -6.63
CA GLU A 47 -10.72 -8.20 -6.67
C GLU A 47 -11.13 -8.81 -8.03
N PRO A 48 -10.23 -9.54 -8.69
CA PRO A 48 -10.58 -10.32 -9.88
C PRO A 48 -11.59 -11.41 -9.54
N ALA A 49 -12.40 -11.79 -10.52
CA ALA A 49 -13.33 -12.91 -10.39
C ALA A 49 -12.56 -14.21 -10.07
N SER A 50 -13.14 -15.02 -9.17
CA SER A 50 -12.63 -16.35 -8.86
C SER A 50 -12.65 -17.23 -10.12
N VAL A 51 -11.56 -17.94 -10.37
CA VAL A 51 -11.45 -18.96 -11.43
C VAL A 51 -10.82 -20.23 -10.87
N ARG A 52 -11.27 -21.40 -11.32
CA ARG A 52 -10.71 -22.73 -10.93
C ARG A 52 -10.62 -22.95 -9.40
N GLY A 53 -11.65 -22.52 -8.68
CA GLY A 53 -11.73 -22.67 -7.22
C GLY A 53 -10.76 -21.79 -6.43
N VAL A 54 -10.13 -20.78 -7.06
CA VAL A 54 -9.25 -19.85 -6.36
C VAL A 54 -10.07 -18.90 -5.48
N ARG A 55 -9.73 -18.82 -4.20
CA ARG A 55 -10.34 -17.84 -3.27
C ARG A 55 -9.76 -16.46 -3.51
N THR A 56 -10.60 -15.46 -3.76
CA THR A 56 -10.20 -14.07 -3.98
C THR A 56 -10.70 -13.20 -2.83
N SER A 57 -9.83 -12.35 -2.30
CA SER A 57 -10.16 -11.40 -1.23
C SER A 57 -9.24 -10.18 -1.32
N ALA A 58 -9.66 -9.03 -0.78
CA ALA A 58 -8.78 -7.91 -0.54
C ALA A 58 -8.63 -7.62 0.95
N VAL A 59 -7.46 -7.10 1.31
CA VAL A 59 -7.20 -6.57 2.65
C VAL A 59 -7.33 -5.06 2.66
N GLN A 60 -7.72 -4.54 3.82
CA GLN A 60 -7.74 -3.13 4.13
C GLN A 60 -6.81 -2.84 5.28
N VAL A 61 -6.19 -1.66 5.22
CA VAL A 61 -5.37 -1.17 6.33
C VAL A 61 -6.31 -0.71 7.42
N VAL A 62 -6.13 -1.25 8.62
CA VAL A 62 -6.84 -0.85 9.83
C VAL A 62 -5.77 -0.48 10.86
N ALA A 63 -6.03 0.60 11.61
CA ALA A 63 -5.15 0.97 12.71
C ALA A 63 -5.25 -0.05 13.85
N ASP A 64 -4.15 -0.75 14.13
CA ASP A 64 -4.03 -1.72 15.22
C ASP A 64 -2.70 -1.51 15.95
N GLY A 65 -2.80 -1.01 17.19
CA GLY A 65 -1.62 -0.71 18.02
C GLY A 65 -0.89 -1.96 18.51
N ALA A 66 -1.60 -3.07 18.74
CA ALA A 66 -0.97 -4.32 19.19
C ALA A 66 -0.17 -4.95 18.04
N GLN A 67 -0.74 -4.95 16.83
CA GLN A 67 -0.04 -5.41 15.64
C GLN A 67 1.17 -4.51 15.32
N LEU A 68 1.02 -3.19 15.43
CA LEU A 68 2.13 -2.26 15.24
C LEU A 68 3.26 -2.51 16.25
N ALA A 69 2.94 -2.74 17.52
CA ALA A 69 3.95 -3.05 18.53
C ALA A 69 4.71 -4.35 18.22
N GLY A 70 4.03 -5.35 17.65
CA GLY A 70 4.68 -6.57 17.15
C GLY A 70 5.67 -6.29 16.01
N LEU A 71 5.31 -5.41 15.07
CA LEU A 71 6.21 -5.00 13.98
C LEU A 71 7.43 -4.24 14.49
N VAL A 72 7.27 -3.38 15.51
CA VAL A 72 8.38 -2.66 16.14
C VAL A 72 9.37 -3.65 16.77
N LYS A 73 8.90 -4.67 17.49
CA LYS A 73 9.78 -5.70 18.06
C LYS A 73 10.61 -6.42 16.99
N LEU A 74 9.98 -6.79 15.88
CA LEU A 74 10.70 -7.41 14.76
C LEU A 74 11.75 -6.48 14.12
N MET A 75 11.52 -5.17 14.19
CA MET A 75 12.51 -4.18 13.76
C MET A 75 13.67 -4.06 14.76
N GLU A 76 13.39 -4.07 16.06
CA GLU A 76 14.40 -4.10 17.12
C GLU A 76 15.26 -5.37 17.09
N GLU A 77 14.65 -6.51 16.77
CA GLU A 77 15.32 -7.80 16.57
C GLU A 77 16.13 -7.86 15.25
N GLY A 78 16.02 -6.84 14.39
CA GLY A 78 16.70 -6.78 13.10
C GLY A 78 16.13 -7.69 12.02
N VAL A 79 14.97 -8.32 12.28
CA VAL A 79 14.26 -9.17 11.31
C VAL A 79 13.62 -8.32 10.21
N LEU A 80 13.11 -7.14 10.58
CA LEU A 80 12.57 -6.16 9.65
C LEU A 80 13.49 -4.93 9.57
N THR A 81 13.73 -4.44 8.36
CA THR A 81 14.46 -3.19 8.14
C THR A 81 13.59 -2.19 7.39
N THR A 82 13.59 -0.93 7.84
CA THR A 82 12.91 0.15 7.16
C THR A 82 13.78 0.70 6.04
N ARG A 83 13.24 0.74 4.83
CA ARG A 83 13.93 1.34 3.68
C ARG A 83 13.52 2.80 3.52
N VAL A 84 14.34 3.70 4.05
CA VAL A 84 14.19 5.15 3.84
C VAL A 84 14.98 5.55 2.60
N ALA A 85 14.29 6.11 1.61
CA ALA A 85 14.91 6.51 0.35
C ALA A 85 15.45 7.95 0.38
N GLY A 86 14.96 8.78 1.31
CA GLY A 86 15.41 10.15 1.50
C GLY A 86 14.65 10.83 2.63
N THR A 87 15.27 11.87 3.18
CA THR A 87 14.70 12.71 4.22
C THR A 87 14.72 14.16 3.74
N TYR A 88 13.59 14.85 3.88
CA TYR A 88 13.40 16.24 3.46
C TYR A 88 12.90 17.06 4.64
N ALA A 89 13.23 18.35 4.68
CA ALA A 89 12.60 19.25 5.63
C ALA A 89 11.10 19.38 5.30
N LEU A 90 10.26 19.69 6.30
CA LEU A 90 8.82 19.82 6.11
C LEU A 90 8.49 20.92 5.08
N GLU A 91 9.29 21.98 5.04
CA GLU A 91 9.21 23.08 4.07
C GLU A 91 9.45 22.61 2.62
N GLU A 92 10.18 21.51 2.45
CA GLU A 92 10.53 20.92 1.16
C GLU A 92 9.55 19.81 0.72
N ALA A 93 8.38 19.70 1.37
CA ALA A 93 7.39 18.67 1.05
C ALA A 93 7.02 18.63 -0.46
N GLY A 94 6.98 19.78 -1.12
CA GLY A 94 6.75 19.86 -2.57
C GLY A 94 7.84 19.17 -3.40
N ALA A 95 9.11 19.33 -3.01
CA ALA A 95 10.24 18.68 -3.66
C ALA A 95 10.24 17.17 -3.40
N ALA A 96 9.93 16.74 -2.17
CA ALA A 96 9.76 15.33 -1.84
C ALA A 96 8.67 14.67 -2.70
N HIS A 97 7.54 15.36 -2.88
CA HIS A 97 6.44 14.87 -3.70
C HIS A 97 6.83 14.77 -5.18
N ALA A 98 7.50 15.78 -5.73
CA ALA A 98 8.00 15.76 -7.10
C ALA A 98 8.98 14.58 -7.32
N ARG A 99 9.92 14.37 -6.39
CA ARG A 99 10.86 13.23 -6.44
C ARG A 99 10.13 11.89 -6.41
N PHE A 100 9.07 11.76 -5.61
CA PHE A 100 8.25 10.55 -5.57
C PHE A 100 7.51 10.33 -6.89
N ALA A 101 6.98 11.39 -7.49
CA ALA A 101 6.26 11.37 -8.76
C ALA A 101 7.13 10.92 -9.95
N GLU A 102 8.41 11.29 -9.95
CA GLU A 102 9.39 10.82 -10.95
C GLU A 102 9.56 9.29 -10.97
N GLY A 103 9.17 8.62 -9.87
CA GLY A 103 9.28 7.18 -9.73
C GLY A 103 10.70 6.69 -9.45
N GLY A 104 10.86 5.37 -9.41
CA GLY A 104 12.15 4.73 -9.09
C GLY A 104 12.63 4.96 -7.65
N VAL A 105 11.78 5.51 -6.77
CA VAL A 105 12.07 5.61 -5.34
C VAL A 105 11.89 4.23 -4.72
N GLY A 106 13.01 3.58 -4.41
CA GLY A 106 13.00 2.34 -3.64
C GLY A 106 12.96 2.66 -2.16
N GLY A 107 11.77 2.77 -1.57
CA GLY A 107 11.56 3.04 -0.15
C GLY A 107 10.64 4.23 0.13
N THR A 108 10.57 4.62 1.40
CA THR A 108 9.73 5.73 1.87
C THR A 108 10.55 7.02 1.94
N LEU A 109 9.95 8.15 1.51
CA LEU A 109 10.48 9.48 1.78
C LEU A 109 9.93 9.99 3.11
N VAL A 110 10.81 10.51 3.96
CA VAL A 110 10.46 10.99 5.30
C VAL A 110 10.56 12.52 5.33
N LEU A 111 9.56 13.16 5.94
CA LEU A 111 9.62 14.59 6.23
C LEU A 111 10.02 14.78 7.68
N VAL A 112 10.99 15.66 7.93
CA VAL A 112 11.43 16.06 9.26
C VAL A 112 11.01 17.50 9.57
N PRO A 113 10.62 17.80 10.81
CA PRO A 113 10.26 19.16 11.22
C PRO A 113 11.44 20.13 11.22
#